data_AF-A0A6A5ZY63-F1
#
_entry.id   AF-A0A6A5ZY63-F1
#
_cell.length_a   1.000
_cell.length_b   1.000
_cell.length_c   1.000
_cell.angle_alpha   90.00
_cell.angle_beta   90.00
_cell.angle_gamma   90.00
#
_symmetry.space_group_name_H-M   'P 1'
#
loop_
_entity.id
_entity.type
_entity.pdbx_description
1 polymer ?
#
loop_
_entity_poly.entity_id
_entity_poly.type
_entity_poly.pdbx_seq_one_letter_code
_entity_poly.pdbx_strand_id
1 'polypeptide(L)'
;MSSDDESSAKIPEDNVLSSNCKHVKSDVNVAFGPQNWYWARCGTRWRFVRSQLSDWADLGIHDAHWVAFKHDTGFLIGGEDEDGEVKVVHTWNNDFMVRAEHVDSFIESRDAYIKLHGWIWDRVKSDPEKLRDIAVSIGPKGSYFARSGSSSVTHALPKDLQTAIKESDSSPMTIALGIKGSWIVLWADGTRSWNLRFAYPSLASAGHLENSSNRTVFAALNPYMEDSYFVVAEDGACSYSTSLTDNVEGKQLHEITDTYMRMRAKRDGSSFNHSMRLNGVLKQVSITPKSSPQETRSEALMSMWRARARQDFVKQKDVAFVCSIAGGTGVLAKVAGMSTMRAVGLATSTGIGAALSMWFRGN
;
A
#
# COMPACT_ATOMS: atom_id res chain seq x y z
N MET A 1 -24.02 19.07 39.07
CA MET A 1 -24.54 17.87 38.39
C MET A 1 -25.06 18.33 37.04
N SER A 2 -24.20 18.29 36.02
CA SER A 2 -24.55 18.59 34.63
C SER A 2 -24.41 17.27 33.88
N SER A 3 -25.53 16.76 33.39
CA SER A 3 -25.63 15.53 32.59
C SER A 3 -25.48 15.91 31.13
N ASP A 4 -24.34 15.57 30.53
CA ASP A 4 -24.10 15.72 29.10
C ASP A 4 -24.84 14.60 28.35
N ASP A 5 -25.87 14.99 27.60
CA ASP A 5 -26.63 14.15 26.68
C ASP A 5 -25.78 13.84 25.43
N GLU A 6 -25.17 12.65 25.42
CA GLU A 6 -24.52 12.07 24.23
C GLU A 6 -25.62 11.64 23.22
N SER A 7 -25.98 12.57 22.35
CA SER A 7 -26.93 12.38 21.24
C SER A 7 -26.38 11.40 20.19
N SER A 8 -26.74 10.12 20.32
CA SER A 8 -26.58 9.14 19.24
C SER A 8 -27.65 9.41 18.17
N ALA A 9 -27.27 10.07 17.08
CA ALA A 9 -28.17 10.27 15.94
C ALA A 9 -28.56 8.91 15.34
N LYS A 10 -29.78 8.46 15.61
CA LYS A 10 -30.41 7.34 14.89
C LYS A 10 -30.78 7.83 13.49
N ILE A 11 -30.13 7.27 12.48
CA ILE A 11 -30.45 7.50 11.07
C ILE A 11 -31.81 6.81 10.79
N PRO A 12 -32.79 7.50 10.16
CA PRO A 12 -34.11 6.92 9.91
C PRO A 12 -34.00 5.76 8.91
N GLU A 13 -34.47 4.59 9.34
CA GLU A 13 -34.75 3.45 8.47
C GLU A 13 -36.12 3.69 7.82
N ASP A 14 -36.19 4.15 6.56
CA ASP A 14 -37.37 3.90 5.72
C ASP A 14 -37.17 4.26 4.23
N ASN A 15 -37.82 3.44 3.38
CA ASN A 15 -37.96 3.48 1.92
C ASN A 15 -36.80 2.97 1.05
N VAL A 16 -36.72 1.63 0.96
CA VAL A 16 -35.94 0.89 -0.04
C VAL A 16 -36.66 0.91 -1.40
N LEU A 17 -36.39 1.94 -2.21
CA LEU A 17 -36.48 1.81 -3.66
C LEU A 17 -35.34 0.89 -4.09
N SER A 18 -35.66 -0.34 -4.50
CA SER A 18 -34.68 -1.30 -5.01
C SER A 18 -34.15 -0.86 -6.38
N SER A 19 -33.29 0.16 -6.38
CA SER A 19 -32.38 0.39 -7.49
C SER A 19 -31.39 -0.77 -7.47
N ASN A 20 -31.42 -1.61 -8.51
CA ASN A 20 -30.49 -2.70 -8.76
C ASN A 20 -29.08 -2.15 -9.10
N CYS A 21 -28.58 -1.16 -8.35
CA CYS A 21 -27.19 -0.80 -8.40
C CYS A 21 -26.42 -1.90 -7.65
N LYS A 22 -26.07 -2.97 -8.38
CA LYS A 22 -25.26 -4.06 -7.85
C LYS A 22 -23.88 -3.46 -7.55
N HIS A 23 -23.69 -3.02 -6.32
CA HIS A 23 -22.44 -2.40 -5.90
C HIS A 23 -21.29 -3.35 -6.19
N VAL A 24 -20.30 -2.85 -6.92
CA VAL A 24 -19.09 -3.61 -7.23
C VAL A 24 -18.26 -3.66 -5.96
N LYS A 25 -18.42 -4.75 -5.21
CA LYS A 25 -17.57 -5.05 -4.07
C LYS A 25 -16.18 -5.39 -4.57
N SER A 26 -15.15 -4.77 -4.00
CA SER A 26 -13.78 -5.10 -4.32
C SER A 26 -13.45 -6.51 -3.81
N ASP A 27 -12.89 -7.34 -4.69
CA ASP A 27 -12.27 -8.63 -4.34
C ASP A 27 -10.93 -8.43 -3.59
N VAL A 28 -10.52 -7.17 -3.41
CA VAL A 28 -9.27 -6.77 -2.78
C VAL A 28 -9.55 -5.91 -1.56
N ASN A 29 -8.94 -6.27 -0.44
CA ASN A 29 -8.97 -5.49 0.80
C ASN A 29 -7.57 -5.38 1.36
N VAL A 30 -7.20 -4.21 1.86
CA VAL A 30 -5.89 -3.94 2.44
C VAL A 30 -6.06 -3.11 3.71
N ALA A 31 -5.32 -3.46 4.75
CA ALA A 31 -5.23 -2.68 5.97
C ALA A 31 -3.76 -2.44 6.32
N PHE A 32 -3.44 -1.20 6.66
CA PHE A 32 -2.11 -0.83 7.15
C PHE A 32 -2.11 -0.80 8.67
N GLY A 33 -1.08 -1.37 9.27
CA GLY A 33 -0.83 -1.37 10.70
C GLY A 33 0.45 -0.63 11.08
N PRO A 34 0.70 -0.46 12.38
CA PRO A 34 1.92 0.18 12.86
C PRO A 34 3.15 -0.66 12.47
N GLN A 35 4.36 -0.08 12.52
CA GLN A 35 5.61 -0.81 12.31
C GLN A 35 5.69 -1.62 10.99
N ASN A 36 5.13 -1.06 9.90
CA ASN A 36 5.02 -1.72 8.59
C ASN A 36 4.21 -3.03 8.61
N TRP A 37 3.32 -3.19 9.59
CA TRP A 37 2.33 -4.26 9.55
C TRP A 37 1.35 -4.00 8.42
N TYR A 38 0.86 -5.07 7.83
CA TYR A 38 -0.21 -4.96 6.85
C TYR A 38 -0.98 -6.25 6.78
N TRP A 39 -2.19 -6.12 6.26
CA TRP A 39 -2.99 -7.22 5.77
C TRP A 39 -3.43 -6.89 4.37
N ALA A 40 -3.39 -7.87 3.49
CA ALA A 40 -3.84 -7.74 2.12
C ALA A 40 -4.52 -9.04 1.70
N ARG A 41 -5.77 -8.94 1.26
CA ARG A 41 -6.51 -9.98 0.56
C ARG A 41 -6.69 -9.55 -0.88
N CYS A 42 -6.37 -10.43 -1.82
CA CYS A 42 -6.60 -10.24 -3.25
C CYS A 42 -7.24 -11.51 -3.82
N GLY A 43 -8.57 -11.50 -3.94
CA GLY A 43 -9.38 -12.68 -4.26
C GLY A 43 -9.40 -13.68 -3.10
N THR A 44 -9.04 -14.94 -3.39
CA THR A 44 -8.95 -16.01 -2.40
C THR A 44 -7.62 -16.05 -1.65
N ARG A 45 -6.63 -15.28 -2.11
CA ARG A 45 -5.31 -15.22 -1.47
C ARG A 45 -5.28 -14.06 -0.52
N TRP A 46 -4.76 -14.27 0.68
CA TRP A 46 -4.52 -13.20 1.63
C TRP A 46 -3.17 -13.39 2.32
N ARG A 47 -2.70 -12.31 2.94
CA ARG A 47 -1.44 -12.23 3.66
C ARG A 47 -1.61 -11.24 4.79
N PHE A 48 -1.03 -11.52 5.96
CA PHE A 48 -0.77 -10.47 6.94
C PHE A 48 0.55 -10.66 7.63
N VAL A 49 1.03 -9.51 8.09
CA VAL A 49 2.32 -9.33 8.72
C VAL A 49 2.07 -8.46 9.94
N ARG A 50 2.34 -9.01 11.13
CA ARG A 50 2.33 -8.30 12.43
C ARG A 50 3.70 -8.36 13.13
N SER A 51 4.60 -9.20 12.66
CA SER A 51 5.99 -9.34 13.06
C SER A 51 6.64 -10.39 12.15
N GLN A 52 7.96 -10.52 12.16
CA GLN A 52 8.66 -11.61 11.44
C GLN A 52 8.30 -13.02 11.94
N LEU A 53 7.58 -13.14 13.07
CA LEU A 53 7.29 -14.38 13.79
C LEU A 53 5.78 -14.62 14.00
N SER A 54 4.92 -13.96 13.25
CA SER A 54 3.47 -14.06 13.48
C SER A 54 2.94 -15.42 13.02
N ASP A 55 2.72 -16.35 13.95
CA ASP A 55 1.96 -17.58 13.70
C ASP A 55 0.46 -17.33 13.83
N TRP A 56 -0.28 -17.79 12.82
CA TRP A 56 -1.71 -17.57 12.66
C TRP A 56 -2.57 -18.66 13.27
N ALA A 57 -1.99 -19.84 13.42
CA ALA A 57 -2.67 -21.02 13.91
C ALA A 57 -3.41 -20.72 15.23
N ASP A 58 -2.81 -19.88 16.07
CA ASP A 58 -3.34 -19.49 17.38
C ASP A 58 -4.64 -18.66 17.30
N LEU A 59 -4.91 -17.98 16.18
CA LEU A 59 -6.15 -17.21 16.02
C LEU A 59 -7.33 -18.07 15.58
N GLY A 60 -7.07 -19.27 15.06
CA GLY A 60 -8.10 -20.18 14.53
C GLY A 60 -8.94 -19.57 13.41
N ILE A 61 -8.35 -18.68 12.59
CA ILE A 61 -8.98 -18.07 11.41
C ILE A 61 -8.33 -18.65 10.16
N HIS A 62 -9.12 -19.32 9.33
CA HIS A 62 -8.70 -19.92 8.07
C HIS A 62 -8.91 -18.96 6.89
N ASP A 63 -10.06 -18.27 6.81
CA ASP A 63 -10.33 -17.26 5.78
C ASP A 63 -10.67 -15.89 6.39
N ALA A 64 -9.69 -14.99 6.43
CA ALA A 64 -9.88 -13.63 6.92
C ALA A 64 -10.58 -12.73 5.88
N HIS A 65 -11.72 -12.14 6.21
CA HIS A 65 -12.46 -11.23 5.31
C HIS A 65 -12.06 -9.78 5.45
N TRP A 66 -11.71 -9.33 6.65
CA TRP A 66 -11.23 -7.99 6.91
C TRP A 66 -10.33 -7.98 8.14
N VAL A 67 -9.37 -7.05 8.15
CA VAL A 67 -8.51 -6.74 9.29
C VAL A 67 -8.52 -5.25 9.49
N ALA A 68 -8.54 -4.80 10.74
CA ALA A 68 -8.36 -3.42 11.10
C ALA A 68 -7.31 -3.32 12.22
N PHE A 69 -6.20 -2.63 11.93
CA PHE A 69 -5.14 -2.44 12.91
C PHE A 69 -5.47 -1.26 13.82
N LYS A 70 -5.37 -1.50 15.12
CA LYS A 70 -5.44 -0.46 16.14
C LYS A 70 -4.09 0.23 16.22
N HIS A 71 -4.10 1.53 16.51
CA HIS A 71 -2.96 2.46 16.41
C HIS A 71 -1.62 1.90 16.93
N ASP A 72 -1.68 1.16 18.02
CA ASP A 72 -0.55 0.59 18.74
C ASP A 72 -0.97 -0.63 19.60
N THR A 73 -2.27 -0.89 19.70
CA THR A 73 -2.86 -1.81 20.71
C THR A 73 -3.28 -3.17 20.16
N GLY A 74 -2.93 -3.49 18.91
CA GLY A 74 -3.24 -4.77 18.28
C GLY A 74 -4.15 -4.64 17.07
N PHE A 75 -5.09 -5.58 16.89
CA PHE A 75 -5.98 -5.59 15.73
C PHE A 75 -7.38 -6.10 16.07
N LEU A 76 -8.26 -5.92 15.10
CA LEU A 76 -9.57 -6.53 14.99
C LEU A 76 -9.60 -7.30 13.67
N ILE A 77 -10.00 -8.56 13.69
CA ILE A 77 -10.07 -9.40 12.49
C ILE A 77 -11.41 -10.15 12.49
N GLY A 78 -12.05 -10.18 11.33
CA GLY A 78 -13.23 -10.99 11.07
C GLY A 78 -12.93 -12.00 9.98
N GLY A 79 -13.24 -13.26 10.21
CA GLY A 79 -13.06 -14.33 9.25
C GLY A 79 -13.84 -15.59 9.62
N GLU A 80 -13.61 -16.63 8.83
CA GLU A 80 -14.16 -17.97 9.04
C GLU A 80 -13.03 -18.90 9.53
N ASP A 81 -13.35 -19.85 10.40
CA ASP A 81 -12.42 -20.90 10.79
C ASP A 81 -12.42 -22.09 9.80
N GLU A 82 -11.78 -23.20 10.16
CA GLU A 82 -11.68 -24.39 9.29
C GLU A 82 -13.05 -25.04 9.04
N ASP A 83 -13.99 -24.90 9.96
CA ASP A 83 -15.35 -25.43 9.85
C ASP A 83 -16.30 -24.46 9.12
N GLY A 84 -15.81 -23.27 8.75
CA GLY A 84 -16.61 -22.20 8.16
C GLY A 84 -17.38 -21.38 9.19
N GLU A 85 -17.14 -21.60 10.48
CA GLU A 85 -17.80 -20.84 11.55
C GLU A 85 -17.19 -19.45 11.66
N VAL A 86 -18.07 -18.47 11.86
CA VAL A 86 -17.66 -17.08 11.91
C VAL A 86 -16.91 -16.78 13.22
N LYS A 87 -15.72 -16.18 13.08
CA LYS A 87 -14.93 -15.67 14.17
C LYS A 87 -14.62 -14.19 14.02
N VAL A 88 -14.84 -13.45 15.09
CA VAL A 88 -14.34 -12.10 15.27
C VAL A 88 -13.35 -12.14 16.41
N VAL A 89 -12.07 -11.95 16.10
CA VAL A 89 -10.99 -11.96 17.08
C VAL A 89 -10.50 -10.54 17.28
N HIS A 90 -10.34 -10.13 18.53
CA HIS A 90 -9.69 -8.88 18.89
C HIS A 90 -8.56 -9.18 19.86
N THR A 91 -7.44 -8.49 19.69
CA THR A 91 -6.35 -8.55 20.69
C THR A 91 -6.42 -7.31 21.54
N TRP A 92 -6.67 -7.43 22.84
CA TRP A 92 -6.27 -6.38 23.77
C TRP A 92 -4.78 -6.57 24.02
N ASN A 93 -3.97 -5.52 23.84
CA ASN A 93 -2.60 -5.62 24.34
C ASN A 93 -2.63 -5.58 25.87
N ASN A 94 -2.90 -6.75 26.46
CA ASN A 94 -2.50 -7.01 27.83
C ASN A 94 -0.98 -6.78 27.85
N ASP A 95 -0.49 -5.91 28.73
CA ASP A 95 0.92 -5.53 28.90
C ASP A 95 1.50 -4.43 27.99
N PHE A 96 0.69 -3.69 27.23
CA PHE A 96 1.22 -2.50 26.53
C PHE A 96 1.50 -1.36 27.52
N MET A 97 2.77 -0.97 27.65
CA MET A 97 3.16 0.20 28.43
C MET A 97 2.85 1.49 27.65
N VAL A 98 1.84 2.22 28.13
CA VAL A 98 1.48 3.54 27.60
C VAL A 98 2.29 4.60 28.34
N ARG A 99 2.89 5.53 27.60
CA ARG A 99 3.53 6.70 28.23
C ARG A 99 2.48 7.51 28.99
N ALA A 100 2.84 8.03 30.17
CA ALA A 100 1.91 8.79 31.01
C ALA A 100 1.17 9.90 30.25
N GLU A 101 1.87 10.61 29.33
CA GLU A 101 1.32 11.67 28.49
C GLU A 101 0.27 11.22 27.46
N HIS A 102 0.13 9.92 27.20
CA HIS A 102 -0.81 9.35 26.22
C HIS A 102 -1.91 8.49 26.85
N VAL A 103 -1.97 8.39 28.18
CA VAL A 103 -2.91 7.49 28.88
C VAL A 103 -4.36 7.82 28.55
N ASP A 104 -4.75 9.10 28.56
CA ASP A 104 -6.14 9.49 28.31
C ASP A 104 -6.58 9.15 26.88
N SER A 105 -5.74 9.49 25.89
CA SER A 105 -6.00 9.15 24.48
C SER A 105 -6.05 7.64 24.25
N PHE A 106 -5.25 6.88 24.98
CA PHE A 106 -5.29 5.42 24.93
C PHE A 106 -6.60 4.87 25.52
N ILE A 107 -7.05 5.38 26.68
CA ILE A 107 -8.31 4.95 27.31
C ILE A 107 -9.49 5.26 26.37
N GLU A 108 -9.55 6.48 25.84
CA GLU A 108 -10.59 6.89 24.89
C GLU A 108 -10.60 5.99 23.65
N SER A 109 -9.43 5.74 23.05
CA SER A 109 -9.32 4.86 21.88
C SER A 109 -9.73 3.43 22.21
N ARG A 110 -9.35 2.90 23.38
CA ARG A 110 -9.71 1.56 23.84
C ARG A 110 -11.22 1.42 23.96
N ASP A 111 -11.87 2.35 24.64
CA ASP A 111 -13.31 2.31 24.86
C ASP A 111 -14.07 2.47 23.54
N ALA A 112 -13.56 3.30 22.62
CA ALA A 112 -14.08 3.40 21.25
C ALA A 112 -13.98 2.06 20.49
N TYR A 113 -12.87 1.32 20.63
CA TYR A 113 -12.72 0.00 20.01
C TYR A 113 -13.58 -1.08 20.68
N ILE A 114 -13.85 -0.98 21.98
CA ILE A 114 -14.83 -1.86 22.66
C ILE A 114 -16.21 -1.66 22.03
N LYS A 115 -16.62 -0.39 21.83
CA LYS A 115 -17.89 -0.06 21.15
C LYS A 115 -17.92 -0.61 19.72
N LEU A 116 -16.83 -0.46 18.96
CA LEU A 116 -16.71 -1.01 17.61
C LEU A 116 -16.84 -2.54 17.59
N HIS A 117 -16.11 -3.24 18.47
CA HIS A 117 -16.18 -4.70 18.55
C HIS A 117 -17.58 -5.17 18.92
N GLY A 118 -18.22 -4.56 19.93
CA GLY A 118 -19.59 -4.89 20.31
C GLY A 118 -20.57 -4.69 19.16
N TRP A 119 -20.45 -3.55 18.45
CA TRP A 119 -21.26 -3.29 17.25
C TRP A 119 -21.06 -4.40 16.20
N ILE A 120 -19.82 -4.76 15.85
CA ILE A 120 -19.55 -5.84 14.88
C ILE A 120 -20.16 -7.17 15.35
N TRP A 121 -19.93 -7.54 16.60
CA TRP A 121 -20.38 -8.80 17.17
C TRP A 121 -21.90 -8.94 17.12
N ASP A 122 -22.64 -7.88 17.44
CA ASP A 122 -24.11 -7.90 17.39
C ASP A 122 -24.65 -8.17 15.98
N ARG A 123 -23.97 -7.64 14.95
CA ARG A 123 -24.38 -7.86 13.54
C ARG A 123 -24.06 -9.28 13.10
N VAL A 124 -22.86 -9.73 13.40
CA VAL A 124 -22.37 -11.06 13.01
C VAL A 124 -23.14 -12.17 13.73
N LYS A 125 -23.44 -11.99 15.03
CA LYS A 125 -24.22 -12.96 15.82
C LYS A 125 -25.66 -13.11 15.31
N SER A 126 -26.25 -12.03 14.81
CA SER A 126 -27.62 -12.08 14.26
C SER A 126 -27.68 -12.69 12.87
N ASP A 127 -26.63 -12.51 12.07
CA ASP A 127 -26.53 -13.03 10.71
C ASP A 127 -25.05 -13.23 10.33
N PRO A 128 -24.55 -14.47 10.38
CA PRO A 128 -23.16 -14.79 10.06
C PRO A 128 -22.73 -14.35 8.65
N GLU A 129 -23.65 -14.32 7.68
CA GLU A 129 -23.33 -13.92 6.29
C GLU A 129 -22.91 -12.45 6.21
N LYS A 130 -23.38 -11.60 7.14
CA LYS A 130 -23.01 -10.18 7.21
C LYS A 130 -21.54 -9.97 7.48
N LEU A 131 -20.81 -10.95 8.03
CA LEU A 131 -19.38 -10.84 8.27
C LEU A 131 -18.63 -10.39 7.01
N ARG A 132 -19.02 -10.95 5.86
CA ARG A 132 -18.40 -10.63 4.57
C ARG A 132 -18.72 -9.21 4.13
N ASP A 133 -19.87 -8.67 4.52
CA ASP A 133 -20.35 -7.33 4.14
C ASP A 133 -19.89 -6.22 5.07
N ILE A 134 -19.14 -6.58 6.11
CA ILE A 134 -18.51 -5.63 7.00
C ILE A 134 -17.31 -4.99 6.31
N ALA A 135 -17.29 -3.66 6.30
CA ALA A 135 -16.14 -2.85 5.95
C ALA A 135 -15.70 -2.07 7.20
N VAL A 136 -14.44 -2.19 7.59
CA VAL A 136 -13.87 -1.47 8.74
C VAL A 136 -12.65 -0.68 8.29
N SER A 137 -12.51 0.54 8.79
CA SER A 137 -11.35 1.37 8.55
C SER A 137 -10.99 2.11 9.83
N ILE A 138 -9.75 1.93 10.28
CA ILE A 138 -9.21 2.58 11.47
C ILE A 138 -8.17 3.60 11.01
N GLY A 139 -8.29 4.81 11.53
CA GLY A 139 -7.39 5.93 11.28
C GLY A 139 -6.58 6.31 12.52
N PRO A 140 -5.87 7.44 12.43
CA PRO A 140 -5.08 7.96 13.54
C PRO A 140 -5.94 8.24 14.78
N LYS A 141 -5.34 8.19 15.97
CA LYS A 141 -5.95 8.59 17.26
C LYS A 141 -7.29 7.90 17.57
N GLY A 142 -7.42 6.62 17.23
CA GLY A 142 -8.64 5.87 17.54
C GLY A 142 -9.83 6.13 16.60
N SER A 143 -9.69 7.02 15.61
CA SER A 143 -10.76 7.28 14.66
C SER A 143 -11.12 6.02 13.86
N TYR A 144 -12.40 5.80 13.61
CA TYR A 144 -12.84 4.70 12.76
C TYR A 144 -14.14 4.97 12.03
N PHE A 145 -14.33 4.22 10.96
CA PHE A 145 -15.58 4.02 10.26
C PHE A 145 -15.80 2.52 10.11
N ALA A 146 -17.01 2.04 10.39
CA ALA A 146 -17.41 0.69 10.06
C ALA A 146 -18.83 0.67 9.48
N ARG A 147 -19.07 -0.24 8.52
CA ARG A 147 -20.34 -0.42 7.81
C ARG A 147 -20.69 -1.89 7.71
N SER A 148 -21.99 -2.19 7.77
CA SER A 148 -22.59 -3.51 7.53
C SER A 148 -23.94 -3.29 6.85
N GLY A 149 -24.01 -3.48 5.53
CA GLY A 149 -25.21 -3.12 4.76
C GLY A 149 -25.52 -1.61 4.83
N SER A 150 -26.73 -1.26 5.26
CA SER A 150 -27.18 0.13 5.47
C SER A 150 -26.75 0.73 6.82
N SER A 151 -26.32 -0.09 7.78
CA SER A 151 -25.92 0.37 9.10
C SER A 151 -24.45 0.77 9.10
N SER A 152 -24.11 1.86 9.79
CA SER A 152 -22.73 2.27 10.03
C SER A 152 -22.51 2.77 11.45
N VAL A 153 -21.26 2.74 11.90
CA VAL A 153 -20.81 3.33 13.16
C VAL A 153 -19.51 4.07 12.91
N THR A 154 -19.35 5.23 13.57
CA THR A 154 -18.18 6.10 13.39
C THR A 154 -17.70 6.63 14.72
N HIS A 155 -16.41 6.97 14.79
CA HIS A 155 -15.82 7.63 15.93
C HIS A 155 -14.70 8.57 15.49
N ALA A 156 -14.66 9.77 16.07
CA ALA A 156 -13.59 10.76 15.91
C ALA A 156 -13.15 11.05 14.45
N LEU A 157 -14.09 11.04 13.48
CA LEU A 157 -13.78 11.35 12.09
C LEU A 157 -13.34 12.82 11.91
N PRO A 158 -12.47 13.14 10.93
CA PRO A 158 -12.17 14.53 10.56
C PRO A 158 -13.44 15.36 10.32
N LYS A 159 -13.50 16.61 10.80
CA LYS A 159 -14.72 17.44 10.74
C LYS A 159 -15.25 17.62 9.32
N ASP A 160 -14.36 17.87 8.37
CA ASP A 160 -14.68 17.99 6.95
C ASP A 160 -15.22 16.69 6.35
N LEU A 161 -14.72 15.53 6.79
CA LEU A 161 -15.30 14.23 6.43
C LEU A 161 -16.71 14.07 7.01
N GLN A 162 -16.92 14.42 8.28
CA GLN A 162 -18.25 14.35 8.90
C GLN A 162 -19.26 15.23 8.16
N THR A 163 -18.85 16.44 7.75
CA THR A 163 -19.66 17.33 6.93
C THR A 163 -19.99 16.68 5.59
N ALA A 164 -19.00 16.13 4.87
CA ALA A 164 -19.22 15.46 3.60
C ALA A 164 -20.20 14.27 3.71
N ILE A 165 -20.15 13.49 4.80
CA ILE A 165 -21.09 12.40 5.06
C ILE A 165 -22.51 12.92 5.33
N LYS A 166 -22.64 14.04 6.04
CA LYS A 166 -23.96 14.64 6.36
C LYS A 166 -24.61 15.32 5.17
N GLU A 167 -23.82 15.90 4.27
CA GLU A 167 -24.29 16.63 3.09
C GLU A 167 -24.55 15.74 1.87
N SER A 168 -24.05 14.49 1.88
CA SER A 168 -24.23 13.54 0.79
C SER A 168 -25.58 12.80 0.88
N ASP A 169 -26.30 12.73 -0.23
CA ASP A 169 -27.48 11.86 -0.37
C ASP A 169 -27.12 10.37 -0.52
N SER A 170 -25.85 10.08 -0.85
CA SER A 170 -25.33 8.73 -1.04
C SER A 170 -24.61 8.24 0.22
N SER A 171 -24.89 7.00 0.62
CA SER A 171 -24.26 6.38 1.79
C SER A 171 -22.78 6.06 1.52
N PRO A 172 -21.87 6.29 2.49
CA PRO A 172 -20.48 5.91 2.36
C PRO A 172 -20.33 4.38 2.36
N MET A 173 -19.67 3.82 1.35
CA MET A 173 -19.42 2.38 1.24
C MET A 173 -18.11 1.97 1.88
N THR A 174 -17.07 2.78 1.68
CA THR A 174 -15.72 2.57 2.21
C THR A 174 -15.09 3.92 2.48
N ILE A 175 -14.39 4.03 3.60
CA ILE A 175 -13.68 5.25 3.98
C ILE A 175 -12.22 4.89 4.27
N ALA A 176 -11.28 5.42 3.50
CA ALA A 176 -9.87 5.31 3.82
C ALA A 176 -9.47 6.45 4.75
N LEU A 177 -8.97 6.16 5.95
CA LEU A 177 -8.49 7.15 6.91
C LEU A 177 -6.96 7.16 6.94
N GLY A 178 -6.37 8.34 6.82
CA GLY A 178 -4.93 8.53 6.74
C GLY A 178 -4.38 9.51 7.77
N ILE A 179 -3.06 9.64 7.81
CA ILE A 179 -2.36 10.64 8.62
C ILE A 179 -2.85 12.08 8.39
N LYS A 180 -2.60 12.96 9.37
CA LYS A 180 -2.95 14.39 9.34
C LYS A 180 -4.45 14.67 9.13
N GLY A 181 -5.31 13.67 9.36
CA GLY A 181 -6.75 13.75 9.12
C GLY A 181 -7.13 13.65 7.65
N SER A 182 -6.27 13.04 6.83
CA SER A 182 -6.55 12.80 5.42
C SER A 182 -7.59 11.70 5.26
N TRP A 183 -8.42 11.79 4.23
CA TRP A 183 -9.47 10.80 4.00
C TRP A 183 -9.86 10.65 2.53
N ILE A 184 -10.41 9.48 2.19
CA ILE A 184 -11.10 9.18 0.93
C ILE A 184 -12.42 8.52 1.30
N VAL A 185 -13.52 8.94 0.67
CA VAL A 185 -14.82 8.25 0.74
C VAL A 185 -15.18 7.74 -0.64
N LEU A 186 -15.54 6.47 -0.71
CA LEU A 186 -16.18 5.85 -1.86
C LEU A 186 -17.67 5.72 -1.54
N TRP A 187 -18.51 6.36 -2.36
CA TRP A 187 -19.95 6.46 -2.14
C TRP A 187 -20.71 5.33 -2.85
N ALA A 188 -21.93 5.03 -2.41
CA ALA A 188 -22.78 3.97 -2.96
C ALA A 188 -23.17 4.21 -4.43
N ASP A 189 -23.35 5.47 -4.83
CA ASP A 189 -23.59 5.90 -6.21
C ASP A 189 -22.36 5.77 -7.15
N GLY A 190 -21.21 5.36 -6.61
CA GLY A 190 -19.96 5.19 -7.34
C GLY A 190 -19.15 6.48 -7.50
N THR A 191 -19.62 7.60 -6.93
CA THR A 191 -18.83 8.82 -6.82
C THR A 191 -17.79 8.68 -5.70
N ARG A 192 -16.87 9.65 -5.62
CA ARG A 192 -15.77 9.68 -4.65
C ARG A 192 -15.50 11.10 -4.20
N SER A 193 -15.17 11.24 -2.93
CA SER A 193 -14.74 12.51 -2.33
C SER A 193 -13.48 12.26 -1.52
N TRP A 194 -12.56 13.23 -1.49
CA TRP A 194 -11.31 13.06 -0.75
C TRP A 194 -10.75 14.40 -0.29
N ASN A 195 -10.00 14.33 0.81
CA ASN A 195 -9.10 15.40 1.23
C ASN A 195 -7.80 14.75 1.71
N LEU A 196 -6.77 14.79 0.87
CA LEU A 196 -5.48 14.15 1.17
C LEU A 196 -4.54 15.03 2.00
N ARG A 197 -4.90 16.29 2.28
CA ARG A 197 -4.13 17.24 3.12
C ARG A 197 -2.63 17.27 2.82
N PHE A 198 -2.26 17.12 1.54
CA PHE A 198 -0.88 17.02 1.04
C PHE A 198 -0.05 15.86 1.61
N ALA A 199 -0.65 14.93 2.34
CA ALA A 199 0.02 13.80 2.97
C ALA A 199 0.32 12.63 2.01
N TYR A 200 -0.35 12.61 0.84
CA TYR A 200 -0.21 11.57 -0.19
C TYR A 200 0.00 12.18 -1.58
N PRO A 201 1.12 12.89 -1.80
CA PRO A 201 1.37 13.63 -3.04
C PRO A 201 1.42 12.72 -4.28
N SER A 202 1.94 11.49 -4.17
CA SER A 202 1.99 10.60 -5.33
C SER A 202 0.62 10.05 -5.71
N LEU A 203 -0.26 9.77 -4.72
CA LEU A 203 -1.66 9.41 -4.98
C LEU A 203 -2.42 10.56 -5.65
N ALA A 204 -2.26 11.78 -5.14
CA ALA A 204 -2.88 12.98 -5.72
C ALA A 204 -2.44 13.20 -7.18
N SER A 205 -1.16 12.96 -7.48
CA SER A 205 -0.60 13.15 -8.83
C SER A 205 -0.93 12.03 -9.81
N ALA A 206 -1.30 10.84 -9.31
CA ALA A 206 -1.53 9.68 -10.15
C ALA A 206 -2.91 9.67 -10.87
N GLY A 207 -3.81 10.60 -10.53
CA GLY A 207 -5.13 10.70 -11.15
C GLY A 207 -6.11 9.56 -10.81
N HIS A 208 -5.73 8.65 -9.89
CA HIS A 208 -6.58 7.51 -9.52
C HIS A 208 -7.88 7.91 -8.83
N LEU A 209 -7.95 9.09 -8.23
CA LEU A 209 -9.16 9.59 -7.56
C LEU A 209 -9.99 10.53 -8.46
N GLU A 210 -9.47 10.94 -9.61
CA GLU A 210 -10.20 11.80 -10.54
C GLU A 210 -11.30 11.03 -11.26
N ASN A 211 -12.32 11.73 -11.78
CA ASN A 211 -13.43 11.15 -12.54
C ASN A 211 -12.98 10.56 -13.89
N SER A 212 -12.32 9.40 -13.84
CA SER A 212 -11.94 8.59 -14.98
C SER A 212 -13.01 7.53 -15.29
N SER A 213 -12.94 6.95 -16.50
CA SER A 213 -13.77 5.82 -16.90
C SER A 213 -13.55 4.56 -16.05
N ASN A 214 -12.38 4.44 -15.41
CA ASN A 214 -12.02 3.33 -14.54
C ASN A 214 -12.09 3.77 -13.07
N ARG A 215 -13.23 3.49 -12.44
CA ARG A 215 -13.61 4.00 -11.13
C ARG A 215 -12.80 3.32 -10.04
N THR A 216 -12.45 4.03 -8.96
CA THR A 216 -11.83 3.40 -7.79
C THR A 216 -12.89 2.70 -6.96
N VAL A 217 -12.75 1.39 -6.78
CA VAL A 217 -13.69 0.54 -6.02
C VAL A 217 -13.16 0.18 -4.63
N PHE A 218 -11.88 0.42 -4.37
CA PHE A 218 -11.27 0.27 -3.05
C PHE A 218 -10.11 1.25 -2.86
N ALA A 219 -9.98 1.76 -1.62
CA ALA A 219 -8.85 2.59 -1.21
C ALA A 219 -8.50 2.32 0.24
N ALA A 220 -7.20 2.29 0.53
CA ALA A 220 -6.63 2.28 1.88
C ALA A 220 -5.50 3.31 1.94
N LEU A 221 -5.54 4.15 2.95
CA LEU A 221 -4.47 5.10 3.28
C LEU A 221 -3.70 4.53 4.48
N ASN A 222 -2.38 4.71 4.52
CA ASN A 222 -1.59 4.29 5.66
C ASN A 222 -1.66 5.34 6.78
N PRO A 223 -2.30 5.05 7.93
CA PRO A 223 -2.44 6.05 8.99
C PRO A 223 -1.16 6.24 9.81
N TYR A 224 -0.05 5.59 9.43
CA TYR A 224 1.25 5.67 10.11
C TYR A 224 2.36 6.25 9.23
N MET A 225 2.15 6.38 7.91
CA MET A 225 3.22 6.76 6.99
C MET A 225 2.73 7.64 5.84
N GLU A 226 3.49 8.71 5.58
CA GLU A 226 3.27 9.59 4.43
C GLU A 226 3.44 8.86 3.11
N ASP A 227 2.63 9.25 2.13
CA ASP A 227 2.68 8.76 0.75
C ASP A 227 2.62 7.23 0.60
N SER A 228 2.03 6.54 1.57
CA SER A 228 1.81 5.10 1.59
C SER A 228 0.32 4.79 1.52
N TYR A 229 -0.10 4.10 0.46
CA TYR A 229 -1.52 3.87 0.15
C TYR A 229 -1.68 2.64 -0.74
N PHE A 230 -2.93 2.20 -0.88
CA PHE A 230 -3.33 1.14 -1.80
C PHE A 230 -4.68 1.50 -2.42
N VAL A 231 -4.80 1.47 -3.74
CA VAL A 231 -6.05 1.71 -4.46
C VAL A 231 -6.29 0.60 -5.50
N VAL A 232 -7.57 0.31 -5.73
CA VAL A 232 -8.01 -0.67 -6.73
C VAL A 232 -9.07 -0.04 -7.60
N ALA A 233 -8.86 -0.14 -8.90
CA ALA A 233 -9.83 0.30 -9.88
C ALA A 233 -10.82 -0.81 -10.25
N GLU A 234 -11.95 -0.45 -10.85
CA GLU A 234 -13.08 -1.32 -11.16
C GLU A 234 -12.69 -2.48 -12.11
N ASP A 235 -11.76 -2.22 -13.04
CA ASP A 235 -11.18 -3.24 -13.91
C ASP A 235 -10.28 -4.25 -13.15
N GLY A 236 -9.96 -3.98 -11.88
CA GLY A 236 -9.09 -4.79 -11.04
C GLY A 236 -7.63 -4.33 -11.02
N ALA A 237 -7.28 -3.21 -11.66
CA ALA A 237 -5.94 -2.66 -11.58
C ALA A 237 -5.61 -2.25 -10.13
N CYS A 238 -4.51 -2.77 -9.58
CA CYS A 238 -4.01 -2.35 -8.28
C CYS A 238 -2.88 -1.31 -8.46
N SER A 239 -2.98 -0.18 -7.76
CA SER A 239 -1.92 0.82 -7.66
C SER A 239 -1.64 1.13 -6.19
N TYR A 240 -0.38 1.14 -5.81
CA TYR A 240 -0.01 1.33 -4.41
C TYR A 240 1.39 1.91 -4.27
N SER A 241 1.60 2.64 -3.18
CA SER A 241 2.90 3.08 -2.71
C SER A 241 3.10 2.56 -1.30
N THR A 242 4.26 1.97 -1.04
CA THR A 242 4.57 1.40 0.28
C THR A 242 6.06 1.40 0.55
N SER A 243 6.45 1.56 1.81
CA SER A 243 7.83 1.43 2.30
C SER A 243 8.28 -0.02 2.46
N LEU A 244 7.39 -1.00 2.22
CA LEU A 244 7.71 -2.43 2.25
C LEU A 244 8.74 -2.83 1.18
N THR A 245 9.16 -1.88 0.35
CA THR A 245 9.85 -2.04 -0.93
C THR A 245 11.29 -2.51 -0.84
N ASP A 246 11.91 -2.51 0.35
CA ASP A 246 13.26 -3.05 0.59
C ASP A 246 13.28 -4.47 1.19
N ASN A 247 12.11 -5.06 1.46
CA ASN A 247 12.00 -6.32 2.20
C ASN A 247 11.33 -7.43 1.38
N VAL A 248 11.58 -8.67 1.80
CA VAL A 248 10.88 -9.90 1.33
C VAL A 248 9.36 -9.69 1.25
N GLU A 249 8.82 -8.88 2.16
CA GLU A 249 7.40 -8.54 2.24
C GLU A 249 6.88 -7.70 1.08
N GLY A 250 7.61 -6.68 0.61
CA GLY A 250 7.19 -5.91 -0.56
C GLY A 250 7.10 -6.78 -1.81
N LYS A 251 8.01 -7.75 -1.94
CA LYS A 251 7.97 -8.75 -3.01
C LYS A 251 6.73 -9.65 -2.89
N GLN A 252 6.34 -10.06 -1.69
CA GLN A 252 5.16 -10.90 -1.50
C GLN A 252 3.85 -10.14 -1.72
N LEU A 253 3.73 -8.91 -1.25
CA LEU A 253 2.60 -8.03 -1.57
C LEU A 253 2.46 -7.83 -3.08
N HIS A 254 3.59 -7.66 -3.77
CA HIS A 254 3.59 -7.61 -5.23
C HIS A 254 3.16 -8.92 -5.86
N GLU A 255 3.69 -10.06 -5.41
CA GLU A 255 3.33 -11.38 -5.94
C GLU A 255 1.82 -11.68 -5.79
N ILE A 256 1.18 -11.30 -4.68
CA ILE A 256 -0.26 -11.52 -4.50
C ILE A 256 -1.10 -10.60 -5.40
N THR A 257 -0.71 -9.33 -5.55
CA THR A 257 -1.43 -8.36 -6.41
C THR A 257 -1.27 -8.69 -7.90
N ASP A 258 -0.06 -9.05 -8.32
CA ASP A 258 0.28 -9.53 -9.65
C ASP A 258 -0.45 -10.85 -10.00
N THR A 259 -0.54 -11.78 -9.05
CA THR A 259 -1.38 -12.98 -9.23
C THR A 259 -2.85 -12.61 -9.41
N TYR A 260 -3.38 -11.72 -8.59
CA TYR A 260 -4.77 -11.27 -8.68
C TYR A 260 -5.08 -10.60 -10.03
N MET A 261 -4.27 -9.64 -10.47
CA MET A 261 -4.46 -8.98 -11.76
C MET A 261 -4.35 -9.98 -12.92
N ARG A 262 -3.45 -10.97 -12.88
CA ARG A 262 -3.42 -12.04 -13.90
C ARG A 262 -4.71 -12.87 -13.90
N MET A 263 -5.24 -13.21 -12.73
CA MET A 263 -6.52 -13.94 -12.64
C MET A 263 -7.67 -13.11 -13.20
N ARG A 264 -7.72 -11.81 -12.88
CA ARG A 264 -8.69 -10.86 -13.46
C ARG A 264 -8.57 -10.81 -14.98
N ALA A 265 -7.37 -10.54 -15.51
CA ALA A 265 -7.09 -10.50 -16.95
C ALA A 265 -7.56 -11.75 -17.69
N LYS A 266 -7.34 -12.94 -17.12
CA LYS A 266 -7.82 -14.20 -17.68
C LYS A 266 -9.34 -14.35 -17.61
N ARG A 267 -9.98 -13.83 -16.56
CA ARG A 267 -11.42 -13.95 -16.32
C ARG A 267 -12.24 -13.04 -17.24
N ASP A 268 -11.79 -11.81 -17.44
CA ASP A 268 -12.58 -10.77 -18.13
C ASP A 268 -11.91 -10.18 -19.38
N GLY A 269 -10.71 -10.62 -19.73
CA GLY A 269 -9.98 -10.12 -20.89
C GLY A 269 -9.27 -8.78 -20.68
N SER A 270 -9.25 -8.24 -19.45
CA SER A 270 -8.55 -6.99 -19.11
C SER A 270 -7.04 -7.09 -19.33
N SER A 271 -6.41 -5.92 -19.47
CA SER A 271 -4.96 -5.78 -19.54
C SER A 271 -4.52 -4.62 -18.66
N PHE A 272 -3.45 -4.82 -17.91
CA PHE A 272 -2.98 -3.88 -16.90
C PHE A 272 -1.54 -3.47 -17.16
N ASN A 273 -1.24 -2.20 -16.98
CA ASN A 273 0.14 -1.73 -16.84
C ASN A 273 0.40 -1.50 -15.36
N HIS A 274 1.09 -2.44 -14.72
CA HIS A 274 1.41 -2.37 -13.31
C HIS A 274 2.84 -1.87 -13.15
N SER A 275 3.03 -0.78 -12.39
CA SER A 275 4.36 -0.27 -12.08
C SER A 275 4.60 -0.26 -10.59
N MET A 276 5.73 -0.79 -10.14
CA MET A 276 6.15 -0.80 -8.75
C MET A 276 7.59 -0.30 -8.63
N ARG A 277 7.90 0.47 -7.59
CA ARG A 277 9.29 0.74 -7.22
C ARG A 277 9.76 -0.33 -6.23
N LEU A 278 10.78 -1.12 -6.56
CA LEU A 278 11.42 -2.07 -5.64
C LEU A 278 12.87 -1.63 -5.43
N ASN A 279 13.29 -1.38 -4.18
CA ASN A 279 14.61 -0.83 -3.87
C ASN A 279 14.94 0.44 -4.68
N GLY A 280 13.97 1.35 -4.82
CA GLY A 280 14.08 2.56 -5.65
C GLY A 280 14.05 2.34 -7.18
N VAL A 281 14.03 1.09 -7.66
CA VAL A 281 13.98 0.76 -9.09
C VAL A 281 12.54 0.58 -9.54
N LEU A 282 12.10 1.41 -10.49
CA LEU A 282 10.80 1.25 -11.14
C LEU A 282 10.79 0.00 -12.02
N LYS A 283 9.97 -0.98 -11.65
CA LYS A 283 9.62 -2.15 -12.45
C LYS A 283 8.24 -1.94 -13.05
N GLN A 284 8.14 -2.04 -14.36
CA GLN A 284 6.88 -2.04 -15.09
C GLN A 284 6.61 -3.43 -15.63
N VAL A 285 5.40 -3.92 -15.42
CA VAL A 285 4.90 -5.21 -15.88
C VAL A 285 3.62 -4.96 -16.66
N SER A 286 3.55 -5.46 -17.90
CA SER A 286 2.31 -5.49 -18.66
C SER A 286 1.65 -6.86 -18.46
N ILE A 287 0.48 -6.85 -17.84
CA ILE A 287 -0.30 -8.06 -17.56
C ILE A 287 -1.42 -8.12 -18.60
N THR A 288 -1.44 -9.21 -19.36
CA THR A 288 -2.45 -9.49 -20.39
C THR A 288 -3.09 -10.85 -20.11
N PRO A 289 -4.21 -11.21 -20.75
CA PRO A 289 -4.85 -12.52 -20.58
C PRO A 289 -3.92 -13.70 -20.95
N LYS A 290 -2.91 -13.44 -21.81
CA LYS A 290 -1.94 -14.43 -22.28
C LYS A 290 -0.67 -14.50 -21.44
N SER A 291 -0.44 -13.53 -20.56
CA SER A 291 0.80 -13.46 -19.77
C SER A 291 0.96 -14.70 -18.89
N SER A 292 2.01 -15.47 -19.13
CA SER A 292 2.34 -16.61 -18.28
C SER A 292 3.02 -16.16 -16.97
N PRO A 293 2.95 -16.95 -15.87
CA PRO A 293 3.64 -16.62 -14.63
C PRO A 293 5.17 -16.60 -14.76
N GLN A 294 5.75 -17.30 -15.75
CA GLN A 294 7.20 -17.42 -15.93
C GLN A 294 7.80 -16.31 -16.80
N GLU A 295 7.09 -15.82 -17.82
CA GLU A 295 7.60 -14.80 -18.74
C GLU A 295 8.02 -13.51 -18.02
N THR A 296 7.32 -13.15 -16.94
CA THR A 296 7.64 -11.94 -16.17
C THR A 296 8.98 -12.05 -15.44
N ARG A 297 9.42 -13.25 -15.05
CA ARG A 297 10.74 -13.45 -14.44
C ARG A 297 11.86 -13.31 -15.47
N SER A 298 11.68 -13.89 -16.66
CA SER A 298 12.65 -13.73 -17.74
C SER A 298 12.72 -12.29 -18.26
N GLU A 299 11.59 -11.59 -18.35
CA GLU A 299 11.56 -10.18 -18.75
C GLU A 299 12.13 -9.25 -17.67
N ALA A 300 11.86 -9.53 -16.38
CA ALA A 300 12.49 -8.83 -15.27
C ALA A 300 14.01 -9.06 -15.23
N LEU A 301 14.46 -10.28 -15.55
CA LEU A 301 15.88 -10.60 -15.63
C LEU A 301 16.51 -9.91 -16.85
N MET A 302 15.88 -9.96 -18.02
CA MET A 302 16.36 -9.30 -19.24
C MET A 302 16.39 -7.77 -19.11
N SER A 303 15.40 -7.17 -18.45
CA SER A 303 15.42 -5.72 -18.17
C SER A 303 16.51 -5.35 -17.16
N MET A 304 16.77 -6.18 -16.14
CA MET A 304 17.89 -5.99 -15.20
C MET A 304 19.25 -6.10 -15.91
N TRP A 305 19.41 -7.08 -16.82
CA TRP A 305 20.60 -7.21 -17.66
C TRP A 305 20.82 -5.99 -18.56
N ARG A 306 19.76 -5.48 -19.20
CA ARG A 306 19.82 -4.24 -20.01
C ARG A 306 20.17 -3.02 -19.17
N ALA A 307 19.65 -2.91 -17.95
CA ALA A 307 19.95 -1.79 -17.05
C ALA A 307 21.41 -1.82 -16.56
N ARG A 308 21.95 -2.99 -16.20
CA ARG A 308 23.36 -3.16 -15.85
C ARG A 308 24.29 -2.85 -17.02
N ALA A 309 23.99 -3.40 -18.20
CA ALA A 309 24.77 -3.13 -19.41
C ALA A 309 24.85 -1.62 -19.72
N ARG A 310 23.79 -0.85 -19.44
CA ARG A 310 23.80 0.62 -19.59
C ARG A 310 24.66 1.31 -18.52
N GLN A 311 24.62 0.87 -17.26
CA GLN A 311 25.46 1.45 -16.21
C GLN A 311 26.96 1.20 -16.44
N ASP A 312 27.33 0.01 -16.91
CA ASP A 312 28.72 -0.33 -17.21
C ASP A 312 29.26 0.49 -18.40
N PHE A 313 28.40 0.75 -19.40
CA PHE A 313 28.75 1.61 -20.53
C PHE A 313 28.95 3.08 -20.14
N VAL A 314 28.19 3.59 -19.16
CA VAL A 314 28.34 4.97 -18.67
C VAL A 314 29.62 5.10 -17.84
N LYS A 315 29.95 4.13 -16.99
CA LYS A 315 31.21 4.13 -16.23
C LYS A 315 32.47 4.07 -17.10
N GLN A 316 32.42 3.41 -18.26
CA GLN A 316 33.53 3.42 -19.21
C GLN A 316 33.74 4.77 -19.91
N LYS A 317 32.69 5.59 -20.08
CA LYS A 317 32.83 6.92 -20.69
C LYS A 317 33.44 7.95 -19.74
N ASP A 318 33.23 7.83 -18.43
CA ASP A 318 33.81 8.77 -17.46
C ASP A 318 35.30 8.52 -17.21
N VAL A 319 35.80 7.30 -17.44
CA VAL A 319 37.25 7.02 -17.40
C VAL A 319 37.97 7.54 -18.65
N ALA A 320 37.26 7.74 -19.76
CA ALA A 320 37.85 8.27 -21.00
C ALA A 320 37.91 9.81 -21.07
N PHE A 321 37.34 10.55 -20.10
CA PHE A 321 37.24 12.01 -20.15
C PHE A 321 38.11 12.77 -19.12
N VAL A 322 38.97 12.08 -18.35
CA VAL A 322 39.79 12.71 -17.29
C VAL A 322 41.28 12.91 -17.67
N CYS A 323 41.71 12.63 -18.91
CA CYS A 323 43.12 12.77 -19.31
C CYS A 323 43.42 13.78 -20.43
N SER A 324 42.70 14.89 -20.55
CA SER A 324 43.10 15.93 -21.50
C SER A 324 42.72 17.35 -21.09
N ILE A 325 43.34 17.85 -20.01
CA ILE A 325 43.62 19.29 -19.89
C ILE A 325 45.04 19.46 -19.33
N ALA A 326 46.01 19.44 -20.24
CA ALA A 326 47.33 20.02 -20.02
C ALA A 326 47.96 20.39 -21.38
N GLY A 327 47.79 21.65 -21.78
CA GLY A 327 48.74 22.40 -22.60
C GLY A 327 48.68 22.25 -24.12
N GLY A 328 48.66 23.40 -24.81
CA GLY A 328 49.49 23.56 -26.02
C GLY A 328 48.76 23.82 -27.34
N THR A 329 48.81 25.09 -27.76
CA THR A 329 48.68 25.60 -29.13
C THR A 329 49.42 24.78 -30.20
N GLY A 330 48.85 24.60 -31.40
CA GLY A 330 49.62 24.20 -32.59
C GLY A 330 48.84 23.65 -33.80
N VAL A 331 48.56 24.54 -34.76
CA VAL A 331 48.68 24.42 -36.24
C VAL A 331 48.63 23.04 -36.95
N LEU A 332 47.71 22.94 -37.93
CA LEU A 332 47.69 22.21 -39.23
C LEU A 332 48.59 20.97 -39.46
N ALA A 333 47.98 19.86 -39.90
CA ALA A 333 48.30 19.17 -41.17
C ALA A 333 47.30 18.04 -41.52
N LYS A 334 46.79 18.06 -42.76
CA LYS A 334 46.25 16.90 -43.50
C LYS A 334 47.39 15.93 -43.82
N VAL A 335 47.15 14.60 -43.81
CA VAL A 335 47.57 13.63 -44.86
C VAL A 335 46.77 12.32 -44.69
N ALA A 336 46.56 11.64 -45.82
CA ALA A 336 45.65 10.55 -46.14
C ALA A 336 45.96 9.14 -45.57
N GLY A 337 44.92 8.29 -45.54
CA GLY A 337 44.89 6.97 -46.20
C GLY A 337 45.46 5.71 -45.49
N MET A 338 44.56 4.74 -45.24
CA MET A 338 44.77 3.26 -45.12
C MET A 338 45.67 2.76 -43.95
N SER A 339 45.62 1.53 -43.40
CA SER A 339 44.68 0.40 -43.25
C SER A 339 45.25 -0.56 -42.17
N THR A 340 44.40 -1.23 -41.38
CA THR A 340 44.57 -2.54 -40.69
C THR A 340 45.96 -3.03 -40.23
N MET A 341 46.16 -3.29 -38.93
CA MET A 341 46.36 -4.64 -38.33
C MET A 341 46.78 -4.60 -36.85
N ARG A 342 46.48 -5.71 -36.18
CA ARG A 342 46.71 -6.10 -34.79
C ARG A 342 48.10 -5.77 -34.24
N ALA A 343 48.15 -5.39 -32.96
CA ALA A 343 49.26 -5.70 -32.07
C ALA A 343 48.71 -6.17 -30.71
N VAL A 344 48.76 -7.49 -30.51
CA VAL A 344 48.73 -8.13 -29.19
C VAL A 344 50.15 -8.03 -28.63
N GLY A 345 50.29 -7.54 -27.41
CA GLY A 345 51.59 -7.43 -26.75
C GLY A 345 51.42 -7.36 -25.24
N LEU A 346 51.44 -8.53 -24.61
CA LEU A 346 51.70 -8.72 -23.18
C LEU A 346 53.04 -8.05 -22.81
N ALA A 347 53.03 -7.21 -21.79
CA ALA A 347 54.21 -6.89 -21.01
C ALA A 347 53.83 -6.83 -19.53
N THR A 348 53.95 -7.99 -18.89
CA THR A 348 54.22 -8.12 -17.46
C THR A 348 55.56 -7.46 -17.14
N SER A 349 55.62 -6.59 -16.13
CA SER A 349 56.24 -6.90 -14.83
C SER A 349 56.80 -5.65 -14.11
N THR A 350 56.80 -5.79 -12.78
CA THR A 350 57.73 -5.21 -11.79
C THR A 350 57.62 -3.73 -11.43
N GLY A 351 57.26 -3.51 -10.16
CA GLY A 351 57.42 -2.24 -9.45
C GLY A 351 56.82 -2.26 -8.04
N ILE A 352 57.22 -3.21 -7.19
CA ILE A 352 57.02 -3.13 -5.74
C ILE A 352 58.12 -2.23 -5.17
N GLY A 353 57.76 -1.26 -4.32
CA GLY A 353 58.66 -0.83 -3.23
C GLY A 353 58.71 0.66 -2.90
N ALA A 354 58.25 0.98 -1.68
CA ALA A 354 58.59 2.11 -0.80
C ALA A 354 58.10 3.52 -1.22
N ALA A 355 57.72 4.44 -0.34
CA ALA A 355 58.02 4.58 1.09
C ALA A 355 56.90 5.31 1.85
N LEU A 356 56.82 4.96 3.13
CA LEU A 356 56.13 5.67 4.21
C LEU A 356 56.77 7.04 4.51
N SER A 357 55.97 7.87 5.19
CA SER A 357 56.32 9.02 6.03
C SER A 357 56.57 10.37 5.35
N MET A 358 55.68 11.33 5.61
CA MET A 358 56.05 12.54 6.33
C MET A 358 54.83 13.22 6.96
N TRP A 359 55.06 13.65 8.19
CA TRP A 359 54.18 14.31 9.14
C TRP A 359 54.55 15.81 9.19
N PHE A 360 53.76 16.60 9.93
CA PHE A 360 53.74 18.08 10.13
C PHE A 360 52.90 18.87 9.11
N ARG A 361 51.75 19.52 9.45
CA ARG A 361 51.26 20.33 10.60
C ARG A 361 51.65 21.83 10.49
N GLY A 362 50.62 22.68 10.60
CA GLY A 362 50.65 24.15 10.78
C GLY A 362 49.73 24.84 9.75
N ASN A 363 48.67 25.58 10.07
CA ASN A 363 48.18 26.19 11.31
C ASN A 363 46.66 26.02 11.44
#